data_AF-A0A503XFU2-F1
#
_entry.id   AF-A0A503XFU2-F1
#
_cell.length_a   1.000
_cell.length_b   1.000
_cell.length_c   1.000
_cell.angle_alpha   90.00
_cell.angle_beta   90.00
_cell.angle_gamma   90.00
#
_symmetry.space_group_name_H-M   'P 1'
#
loop_
_entity.id
_entity.type
_entity.pdbx_description
1 polymer ?
#
loop_
_entity_poly.entity_id
_entity_poly.type
_entity_poly.pdbx_seq_one_letter_code
_entity_poly.pdbx_strand_id
1 'polypeptide(L)'
;MISIEQDALPLFAGRILPFDLEASRAYAKLMVQARAAGKAISNADGYIAATAAANGLTVATRDISPFAAAGLNTINPWEIAS
;
A
#
# COMPACT_ATOMS: atom_id res chain seq x y z
N MET A 1 8.28 23.22 -9.30
CA MET A 1 7.51 22.44 -8.30
C MET A 1 6.39 21.77 -9.06
N ILE A 2 6.31 20.44 -9.04
CA ILE A 2 5.25 19.68 -9.72
C ILE A 2 3.95 19.85 -8.93
N SER A 3 2.88 20.30 -9.60
CA SER A 3 1.54 20.40 -9.02
C SER A 3 0.85 19.04 -9.09
N ILE A 4 0.26 18.60 -7.98
CA ILE A 4 -0.48 17.32 -7.96
C ILE A 4 -1.62 17.37 -8.98
N GLU A 5 -2.44 18.41 -8.93
CA GLU A 5 -3.67 18.51 -9.72
C GLU A 5 -3.41 18.68 -11.22
N GLN A 6 -2.44 19.51 -11.57
CA GLN A 6 -2.18 19.89 -12.97
C GLN A 6 -1.18 18.98 -13.66
N ASP A 7 -0.21 18.43 -12.93
CA ASP A 7 0.88 17.67 -13.53
C ASP A 7 0.78 16.17 -13.20
N ALA A 8 0.55 15.80 -11.95
CA ALA A 8 0.61 14.39 -11.52
C ALA A 8 -0.70 13.62 -11.81
N LEU A 9 -1.86 14.14 -11.42
CA LEU A 9 -3.14 13.44 -11.59
C LEU A 9 -3.42 13.05 -13.05
N PRO A 10 -3.16 13.90 -14.07
CA PRO A 10 -3.36 13.51 -15.47
C PRO A 10 -2.54 12.27 -15.89
N LEU A 11 -1.33 12.10 -15.35
CA LEU A 11 -0.48 10.94 -15.65
C LEU A 11 -1.03 9.62 -15.09
N PHE A 12 -1.90 9.70 -14.06
CA PHE A 12 -2.50 8.54 -13.39
C PHE A 12 -4.01 8.42 -13.63
N ALA A 13 -4.55 9.11 -14.64
CA ALA A 13 -5.96 9.01 -15.00
C ALA A 13 -6.41 7.53 -15.14
N GLY A 14 -7.51 7.18 -14.47
CA GLY A 14 -8.03 5.80 -14.43
C GLY A 14 -7.23 4.80 -13.60
N ARG A 15 -6.16 5.23 -12.92
CA ARG A 15 -5.26 4.39 -12.11
C ARG A 15 -5.14 4.84 -10.65
N ILE A 16 -5.99 5.77 -10.23
CA ILE A 16 -6.12 6.18 -8.82
C ILE A 16 -7.19 5.28 -8.18
N LEU A 17 -6.74 4.36 -7.34
CA LEU A 17 -7.62 3.37 -6.73
C LEU A 17 -8.33 3.98 -5.51
N PRO A 18 -9.67 3.87 -5.42
CA PRO A 18 -10.39 4.26 -4.22
C PRO A 18 -10.12 3.26 -3.09
N PHE A 19 -10.33 3.70 -1.85
CA PHE A 19 -10.46 2.78 -0.72
C PHE A 19 -11.92 2.31 -0.64
N ASP A 20 -12.23 1.21 -1.31
CA ASP A 20 -13.59 0.67 -1.44
C ASP A 20 -13.90 -0.41 -0.40
N LEU A 21 -15.01 -1.13 -0.59
CA LEU A 21 -15.44 -2.20 0.32
C LEU A 21 -14.46 -3.38 0.37
N GLU A 22 -13.88 -3.76 -0.76
CA GLU A 22 -12.93 -4.88 -0.82
C GLU A 22 -11.62 -4.49 -0.15
N ALA A 23 -11.14 -3.27 -0.37
CA ALA A 23 -10.01 -2.71 0.37
C ALA A 23 -10.32 -2.65 1.89
N SER A 24 -11.52 -2.23 2.27
CA SER A 24 -11.94 -2.19 3.69
C SER A 24 -11.93 -3.57 4.36
N ARG A 25 -12.36 -4.62 3.64
CA ARG A 25 -12.31 -6.01 4.13
C ARG A 25 -10.86 -6.50 4.28
N ALA A 26 -10.02 -6.21 3.29
CA ALA A 26 -8.59 -6.52 3.35
C ALA A 26 -7.93 -5.83 4.55
N TYR A 27 -8.23 -4.55 4.77
CA TYR A 27 -7.74 -3.77 5.91
C TYR A 27 -8.09 -4.42 7.24
N ALA A 28 -9.37 -4.78 7.45
CA ALA A 28 -9.80 -5.44 8.69
C ALA A 28 -9.01 -6.73 8.94
N LYS A 29 -8.80 -7.55 7.91
CA LYS A 29 -8.00 -8.78 8.01
C LYS A 29 -6.54 -8.48 8.37
N LEU A 30 -5.92 -7.51 7.71
CA LEU A 30 -4.53 -7.11 7.95
C LEU A 30 -4.34 -6.60 9.39
N MET A 31 -5.26 -5.76 9.89
CA MET A 31 -5.16 -5.23 11.25
C MET A 31 -5.32 -6.31 12.32
N VAL A 32 -6.20 -7.30 12.10
CA VAL A 32 -6.32 -8.46 13.00
C VAL A 32 -5.03 -9.27 13.02
N GLN A 33 -4.43 -9.53 11.86
CA GLN A 33 -3.16 -10.27 11.76
C GLN A 33 -1.99 -9.52 12.39
N ALA A 34 -1.87 -8.21 12.13
CA ALA A 34 -0.84 -7.37 12.72
C ALA A 34 -0.94 -7.34 14.25
N ARG A 35 -2.17 -7.16 14.78
CA ARG A 35 -2.43 -7.20 16.22
C ARG A 35 -2.06 -8.55 16.84
N ALA A 36 -2.42 -9.66 16.19
CA ALA A 36 -2.06 -11.00 16.65
C ALA A 36 -0.54 -11.23 16.65
N ALA A 37 0.18 -10.61 15.72
CA ALA A 37 1.65 -10.66 15.64
C ALA A 37 2.37 -9.64 16.54
N GLY A 38 1.65 -8.86 17.34
CA GLY A 38 2.22 -7.81 18.18
C GLY A 38 2.83 -6.63 17.40
N LYS A 39 2.46 -6.47 16.13
CA LYS A 39 2.97 -5.41 15.24
C LYS A 39 1.99 -4.24 15.19
N ALA A 40 2.53 -3.03 15.27
CA ALA A 40 1.78 -1.81 14.99
C ALA A 40 1.98 -1.41 13.52
N ILE A 41 0.90 -1.47 12.73
CA ILE A 41 0.87 -0.91 11.37
C ILE A 41 0.18 0.46 11.47
N SER A 42 0.76 1.48 10.84
CA SER A 42 0.12 2.81 10.79
C SER A 42 -1.17 2.75 9.96
N ASN A 43 -2.16 3.60 10.27
CA ASN A 43 -3.40 3.61 9.49
C ASN A 43 -3.14 3.89 7.99
N ALA A 44 -2.18 4.75 7.68
CA ALA A 44 -1.82 5.09 6.31
C ALA A 44 -1.23 3.88 5.55
N ASP A 45 -0.27 3.16 6.16
CA ASP A 45 0.30 1.96 5.57
C ASP A 45 -0.76 0.86 5.44
N GLY A 46 -1.66 0.77 6.41
CA GLY A 46 -2.79 -0.15 6.38
C GLY A 46 -3.70 0.11 5.18
N TYR A 47 -4.03 1.38 4.88
CA TYR A 47 -4.84 1.71 3.69
C TYR A 47 -4.13 1.32 2.40
N ILE A 48 -2.85 1.65 2.26
CA ILE A 48 -2.06 1.30 1.06
C ILE A 48 -1.96 -0.22 0.91
N ALA A 49 -1.63 -0.94 1.99
CA ALA A 49 -1.51 -2.39 2.01
C ALA A 49 -2.83 -3.08 1.66
N ALA A 50 -3.94 -2.59 2.21
CA ALA A 50 -5.24 -3.15 1.95
C ALA A 50 -5.70 -2.95 0.50
N THR A 51 -5.52 -1.74 -0.05
CA THR A 51 -5.82 -1.47 -1.46
C THR A 51 -4.97 -2.33 -2.39
N ALA A 52 -3.67 -2.48 -2.10
CA ALA A 52 -2.78 -3.32 -2.90
C ALA A 52 -3.18 -4.80 -2.81
N ALA A 53 -3.48 -5.31 -1.61
CA ALA A 53 -3.90 -6.70 -1.42
C ALA A 53 -5.23 -7.02 -2.12
N ALA A 54 -6.22 -6.12 -2.05
CA ALA A 54 -7.51 -6.29 -2.71
C ALA A 54 -7.40 -6.33 -4.24
N ASN A 55 -6.39 -5.65 -4.81
CA ASN A 55 -6.17 -5.56 -6.25
C ASN A 55 -5.04 -6.47 -6.76
N GLY A 56 -4.43 -7.30 -5.90
CA GLY A 56 -3.32 -8.19 -6.28
C GLY A 56 -2.05 -7.45 -6.73
N LEU A 57 -1.79 -6.27 -6.16
CA LEU A 57 -0.68 -5.39 -6.56
C LEU A 57 0.55 -5.53 -5.64
N THR A 58 1.69 -5.06 -6.15
CA THR A 58 2.95 -4.94 -5.41
C THR A 58 3.16 -3.49 -4.96
N VAL A 59 3.63 -3.27 -3.73
CA VAL A 59 3.86 -1.92 -3.20
C VAL A 59 5.31 -1.50 -3.48
N ALA A 60 5.47 -0.40 -4.22
CA ALA A 60 6.76 0.25 -4.39
C ALA A 60 7.00 1.23 -3.22
N THR A 61 7.97 0.94 -2.35
CA THR A 61 8.20 1.71 -1.11
C THR A 61 9.65 1.61 -0.65
N ARG A 62 10.16 2.69 -0.05
CA ARG A 62 11.46 2.67 0.63
C ARG A 62 11.41 1.92 1.96
N ASP A 63 10.29 2.03 2.69
CA ASP A 63 10.08 1.27 3.92
C ASP A 63 9.24 0.04 3.61
N ILE A 64 9.91 -1.09 3.38
CA ILE A 64 9.29 -2.37 3.02
C ILE A 64 8.71 -3.10 4.24
N SER A 65 9.16 -2.76 5.44
CA SER A 65 8.90 -3.51 6.68
C SER A 65 7.40 -3.67 7.00
N PRO A 66 6.57 -2.59 6.97
CA PRO A 66 5.15 -2.72 7.31
C PRO A 66 4.37 -3.55 6.29
N PHE A 67 4.71 -3.45 5.01
CA PHE A 67 4.03 -4.15 3.92
C PHE A 67 4.43 -5.63 3.83
N ALA A 68 5.71 -5.94 4.04
CA ALA A 68 6.17 -7.32 4.17
C ALA A 68 5.56 -8.03 5.39
N ALA A 69 5.42 -7.31 6.52
CA ALA A 69 4.73 -7.82 7.71
C ALA A 69 3.24 -8.09 7.48
N ALA A 70 2.62 -7.36 6.55
CA ALA A 70 1.25 -7.57 6.09
C ALA A 70 1.13 -8.69 5.02
N GLY A 71 2.25 -9.33 4.63
CA GLY A 71 2.28 -10.41 3.64
C GLY A 71 2.16 -9.93 2.19
N LEU A 72 2.41 -8.66 1.92
CA LEU A 72 2.42 -8.13 0.56
C LEU A 72 3.79 -8.27 -0.11
N ASN A 73 3.75 -8.37 -1.44
CA ASN A 73 4.94 -8.16 -2.27
C ASN A 73 5.34 -6.69 -2.22
N THR A 74 6.64 -6.44 -2.08
CA THR A 74 7.22 -5.10 -2.08
C THR A 74 8.37 -4.99 -3.08
N ILE A 75 8.55 -3.79 -3.61
CA ILE A 75 9.75 -3.40 -4.37
C ILE A 75 10.31 -2.16 -3.72
N ASN A 76 11.60 -2.16 -3.39
CA ASN A 76 12.30 -0.96 -2.95
C ASN A 76 13.05 -0.35 -4.14
N PRO A 77 12.54 0.72 -4.77
CA PRO A 77 13.17 1.28 -5.97
C PRO A 77 14.49 2.01 -5.68
N TRP A 78 14.87 2.15 -4.41
CA TRP A 78 16.18 2.65 -4.00
C TRP A 78 17.22 1.54 -3.81
N GLU A 79 16.81 0.28 -3.80
CA GLU A 79 17.74 -0.83 -3.88
C GLU A 79 18.21 -0.98 -5.33
N ILE A 80 19.53 -0.93 -5.52
CA ILE A 80 20.13 -1.15 -6.83
C ILE A 80 19.98 -2.64 -7.14
N ALA A 81 19.28 -2.96 -8.23
CA ALA A 81 19.24 -4.32 -8.76
C ALA A 81 20.69 -4.77 -9.02
N SER A 82 21.12 -5.78 -8.26
CA SER A 82 22.45 -6.38 -8.40
C SER A 82 22.49 -7.30 -9.61
#